data_AF-A0A935V0V3-F1
#
_entry.id   AF-A0A935V0V3-F1
#
_cell.length_a   1.000
_cell.length_b   1.000
_cell.length_c   1.000
_cell.angle_alpha   90.00
_cell.angle_beta   90.00
_cell.angle_gamma   90.00
#
_symmetry.space_group_name_H-M   'P 1'
#
loop_
_entity.id
_entity.type
_entity.pdbx_description
1 polymer ?
#
loop_
_entity_poly.entity_id
_entity_poly.type
_entity_poly.pdbx_seq_one_letter_code
_entity_poly.pdbx_strand_id
1 'polypeptide(L)'
;MADGRLHLELPMMIGYGGYGFYLHGEDRVTPDGRKPSAWENELLAEADSAFGVAANVGLRASWAGTALVRPTAGLHYQTVLGYEATMAPRYAGLALSLGVDVVLPGR
;
A
#
# COMPACT_ATOMS: atom_id res chain seq x y z
N MET A 1 -12.50 -31.80 -5.00
CA MET A 1 -11.62 -31.76 -3.81
C MET A 1 -10.46 -30.83 -4.13
N ALA A 2 -10.08 -29.94 -3.20
CA ALA A 2 -8.94 -29.06 -3.44
C ALA A 2 -7.65 -29.90 -3.47
N ASP A 3 -6.87 -29.76 -4.55
CA ASP A 3 -5.71 -30.58 -4.94
C ASP A 3 -4.54 -30.57 -3.93
N GLY A 4 -4.66 -29.91 -2.77
CA GLY A 4 -3.55 -29.80 -1.81
C GLY A 4 -2.32 -29.03 -2.32
N ARG A 5 -2.35 -28.52 -3.55
CA ARG A 5 -1.22 -27.84 -4.18
C ARG A 5 -1.05 -26.41 -3.67
N LEU A 6 0.20 -26.04 -3.45
CA LEU A 6 0.65 -24.67 -3.28
C LEU A 6 0.81 -24.03 -4.67
N HIS A 7 0.16 -22.90 -4.88
CA HIS A 7 0.37 -22.07 -6.06
C HIS A 7 1.25 -20.89 -5.68
N LEU A 8 2.26 -20.61 -6.50
CA LEU A 8 3.17 -19.50 -6.33
C LEU A 8 3.07 -18.58 -7.54
N GLU A 9 3.00 -17.29 -7.28
CA GLU A 9 2.90 -16.24 -8.29
C GLU A 9 3.93 -15.15 -8.00
N LEU A 10 4.42 -14.51 -9.06
CA LEU A 10 5.29 -13.36 -9.02
C LEU A 10 4.51 -12.12 -9.50
N PRO A 11 3.66 -11.52 -8.65
CA PRO A 11 2.96 -10.32 -9.02
C PRO A 11 3.94 -9.17 -9.30
N MET A 12 3.71 -8.49 -10.42
CA MET A 12 4.41 -7.25 -10.79
C MET A 12 3.35 -6.22 -11.16
N MET A 13 3.46 -5.02 -10.59
CA MET A 13 2.58 -3.90 -10.88
C MET A 13 3.41 -2.65 -11.15
N ILE A 14 3.00 -1.90 -12.16
CA ILE A 14 3.50 -0.56 -12.43
C ILE A 14 2.28 0.35 -12.51
N GLY A 15 2.32 1.47 -11.80
CA GLY A 15 1.22 2.42 -11.73
C GLY A 15 1.64 3.72 -11.07
N TYR A 16 0.71 4.35 -10.35
CA TYR A 16 0.97 5.55 -9.58
C TYR A 16 0.67 5.29 -8.10
N GLY A 17 1.50 5.86 -7.23
CA GLY A 17 1.33 5.82 -5.78
C GLY A 17 1.49 7.21 -5.20
N GLY A 18 0.67 7.52 -4.21
CA GLY A 18 0.81 8.74 -3.40
C GLY A 18 0.69 8.39 -1.94
N TYR A 19 1.44 9.09 -1.11
CA TYR A 19 1.26 9.04 0.34
C TYR A 19 1.00 10.46 0.84
N GLY A 20 0.10 10.54 1.79
CA GLY A 20 -0.10 11.71 2.61
C GLY A 20 -0.12 11.25 4.05
N PHE A 21 0.20 12.13 4.96
CA PHE A 21 -0.25 11.99 6.33
C PHE A 21 -1.37 12.99 6.55
N TYR A 22 -2.26 12.66 7.47
CA TYR A 22 -3.32 13.55 7.89
C TYR A 22 -3.32 13.54 9.42
N LEU A 23 -3.34 14.73 10.02
CA LEU A 23 -3.63 14.86 11.43
C LEU A 23 -5.06 14.39 11.70
N HIS A 24 -5.25 13.54 12.71
CA HIS A 24 -6.52 12.89 13.04
C HIS A 24 -7.06 13.41 14.37
N GLY A 25 -8.39 13.57 14.46
CA GLY A 25 -9.06 13.78 15.75
C GLY A 25 -8.63 15.05 16.46
N GLU A 26 -8.30 14.93 17.75
CA GLU A 26 -7.86 16.05 18.59
C GLU A 26 -6.51 16.64 18.15
N ASP A 27 -5.72 15.91 17.36
CA ASP A 27 -4.47 16.41 16.77
C ASP A 27 -4.72 17.48 15.69
N ARG A 28 -5.99 17.72 15.32
CA ARG A 28 -6.41 18.86 14.47
C ARG A 28 -6.66 20.14 15.27
N VAL A 29 -6.52 20.10 16.60
CA VAL A 29 -6.61 21.30 17.44
C VAL A 29 -5.20 21.85 17.62
N THR A 30 -4.88 22.86 16.82
CA THR A 30 -3.58 23.55 16.94
C THR A 30 -3.55 24.39 18.23
N PRO A 31 -2.44 24.40 18.99
CA PRO A 31 -2.30 25.17 20.24
C PRO A 31 -2.58 26.68 20.12
N ASP A 32 -2.41 27.23 18.92
CA ASP A 32 -2.57 28.65 18.59
C ASP A 32 -3.88 28.97 17.84
N GLY A 33 -4.78 27.99 17.70
CA GLY A 33 -6.06 28.13 17.02
C GLY A 33 -5.99 28.35 15.50
N ARG A 34 -4.80 28.21 14.88
CA ARG A 34 -4.65 28.26 13.42
C ARG A 34 -5.26 27.02 12.75
N LYS A 35 -5.32 27.03 11.42
CA LYS A 35 -5.77 25.83 10.68
C LYS A 35 -4.67 24.76 10.75
N PRO A 36 -5.01 23.47 10.89
CA PRO A 36 -4.05 22.37 10.81
C PRO A 36 -3.18 22.44 9.55
N SER A 37 -3.75 22.83 8.41
CA SER A 37 -3.00 22.99 7.15
C SER A 37 -1.88 24.04 7.22
N ALA A 38 -2.03 25.08 8.04
CA ALA A 38 -0.97 26.07 8.25
C ALA A 38 0.19 25.49 9.08
N TRP A 39 -0.16 24.69 10.10
CA TRP A 39 0.82 23.93 10.88
C TRP A 39 1.51 22.85 10.03
N GLU A 40 0.75 22.11 9.21
CA GLU A 40 1.28 21.13 8.26
C GLU A 40 2.27 21.80 7.32
N ASN A 41 1.92 22.92 6.68
CA ASN A 41 2.86 23.64 5.81
C ASN A 41 4.12 24.11 6.54
N GLU A 42 4.03 24.61 7.78
CA GLU A 42 5.21 25.03 8.55
C GLU A 42 6.10 23.84 8.95
N LEU A 43 5.51 22.76 9.48
CA LEU A 43 6.23 21.55 9.87
C LEU A 43 6.90 20.86 8.68
N LEU A 44 6.31 21.02 7.50
CA LEU A 44 6.73 20.36 6.28
C LEU A 44 7.52 21.26 5.33
N ALA A 45 7.82 22.50 5.73
CA ALA A 45 8.47 23.48 4.86
C ALA A 45 7.76 23.62 3.49
N GLU A 46 6.43 23.67 3.51
CA GLU A 46 5.54 23.74 2.34
C GLU A 46 5.60 22.53 1.39
N ALA A 47 6.27 21.44 1.77
CA ALA A 47 6.29 20.23 0.97
C ALA A 47 4.93 19.53 1.00
N ASP A 48 4.32 19.37 -0.19
CA ASP A 48 3.00 18.79 -0.37
C ASP A 48 3.01 17.24 -0.39
N SER A 49 1.83 16.64 -0.21
CA SER A 49 1.64 15.21 -0.53
C SER A 49 1.93 14.97 -2.00
N ALA A 50 2.88 14.09 -2.31
CA ALA A 50 3.32 13.84 -3.68
C ALA A 50 2.67 12.58 -4.29
N PHE A 51 2.59 12.56 -5.62
CA PHE A 51 2.28 11.38 -6.40
C PHE A 51 3.48 11.04 -7.28
N GLY A 52 3.82 9.76 -7.37
CA GLY A 52 4.92 9.29 -8.20
C GLY A 52 4.59 7.99 -8.90
N VAL A 53 5.47 7.58 -9.81
CA VAL A 53 5.36 6.30 -10.49
C VAL A 53 5.69 5.20 -9.50
N ALA A 54 4.72 4.33 -9.20
CA ALA A 54 4.88 3.22 -8.30
C ALA A 54 5.24 1.94 -9.07
N ALA A 55 6.21 1.20 -8.54
CA ALA A 55 6.50 -0.15 -8.94
C ALA A 55 6.38 -1.07 -7.73
N ASN A 56 5.78 -2.23 -7.93
CA ASN A 56 5.62 -3.26 -6.91
C ASN A 56 5.97 -4.62 -7.51
N VAL A 57 6.80 -5.38 -6.80
CA VAL A 57 7.14 -6.76 -7.15
C VAL A 57 7.06 -7.62 -5.90
N GLY A 58 6.51 -8.82 -6.02
CA GLY A 58 6.36 -9.69 -4.86
C GLY A 58 6.32 -11.16 -5.18
N LEU A 59 6.11 -11.92 -4.12
CA LEU A 59 5.80 -13.34 -4.14
C LEU A 59 4.44 -13.51 -3.47
N ARG A 60 3.51 -14.17 -4.15
CA ARG A 60 2.21 -14.53 -3.61
C ARG A 60 2.06 -16.04 -3.61
N ALA A 61 1.64 -16.58 -2.48
CA ALA A 61 1.28 -17.96 -2.29
C ALA A 61 -0.23 -18.09 -2.12
N SER A 62 -0.84 -19.06 -2.78
CA SER A 62 -2.21 -19.48 -2.51
C SER A 62 -2.27 -20.98 -2.24
N TRP A 63 -3.12 -21.37 -1.30
CA TRP A 63 -3.20 -22.75 -0.80
C TRP A 63 -4.54 -23.37 -1.17
N ALA A 64 -4.60 -24.70 -1.07
CA ALA A 64 -5.84 -25.44 -1.20
C ALA A 64 -6.90 -24.91 -0.23
N GLY A 65 -7.97 -24.35 -0.77
CA GLY A 65 -9.13 -23.87 -0.03
C GLY A 65 -10.37 -24.73 -0.31
N THR A 66 -11.53 -24.08 -0.43
CA THR A 66 -12.77 -24.76 -0.83
C THR A 66 -12.94 -24.76 -2.35
N ALA A 67 -14.07 -25.28 -2.84
CA ALA A 67 -14.41 -25.17 -4.26
C ALA A 67 -14.64 -23.73 -4.75
N LEU A 68 -14.82 -22.77 -3.83
CA LEU A 68 -15.19 -21.39 -4.15
C LEU A 68 -14.15 -20.36 -3.72
N VAL A 69 -13.27 -20.71 -2.78
CA VAL A 69 -12.33 -19.75 -2.20
C VAL A 69 -10.98 -20.37 -1.90
N ARG A 70 -9.91 -19.64 -2.21
CA ARG A 70 -8.52 -20.01 -1.95
C ARG A 70 -7.84 -18.92 -1.12
N PRO A 71 -7.43 -19.20 0.12
CA PRO A 71 -6.73 -18.21 0.91
C PRO A 71 -5.34 -17.95 0.32
N THR A 72 -4.87 -16.70 0.48
CA THR A 72 -3.62 -16.22 -0.11
C THR A 72 -2.82 -15.39 0.90
N ALA A 73 -1.50 -15.46 0.79
CA ALA A 73 -0.58 -14.55 1.44
C ALA A 73 0.48 -14.10 0.45
N GLY A 74 1.00 -12.89 0.59
CA GLY A 74 2.05 -12.39 -0.26
C GLY A 74 2.97 -11.41 0.45
N LEU A 75 4.22 -11.40 0.02
CA LEU A 75 5.23 -10.45 0.43
C LEU A 75 5.65 -9.67 -0.80
N HIS A 76 5.62 -8.35 -0.71
CA HIS A 76 5.88 -7.47 -1.83
C HIS A 76 6.89 -6.40 -1.42
N TYR A 77 7.73 -6.00 -2.35
CA TYR A 77 8.54 -4.80 -2.24
C TYR A 77 7.94 -3.73 -3.15
N GLN A 78 7.56 -2.62 -2.54
CA GLN A 78 7.00 -1.48 -3.25
C GLN A 78 8.01 -0.34 -3.24
N THR A 79 8.09 0.40 -4.34
CA THR A 79 8.80 1.66 -4.43
C THR A 79 7.99 2.68 -5.22
N VAL A 80 8.09 3.96 -4.85
CA VAL A 80 7.54 5.08 -5.61
C VAL A 80 8.69 5.97 -6.06
N LEU A 81 8.89 6.03 -7.37
CA LEU A 81 9.92 6.80 -8.07
C LEU A 81 9.45 8.24 -8.25
N GLY A 82 10.37 9.19 -8.10
CA GLY A 82 10.05 10.63 -8.14
C GLY A 82 9.20 11.08 -6.95
N TYR A 83 9.12 10.25 -5.91
CA TYR A 83 8.43 10.61 -4.67
C TYR A 83 9.36 11.48 -3.81
N GLU A 84 9.31 12.78 -4.04
CA GLU A 84 9.76 13.76 -3.04
C GLU A 84 8.60 14.03 -2.11
N ALA A 85 8.63 13.44 -0.92
CA ALA A 85 7.76 13.88 0.14
C ALA A 85 8.57 14.19 1.40
N THR A 86 7.93 15.00 2.21
CA THR A 86 8.24 15.46 3.56
C THR A 86 9.13 14.59 4.44
N MET A 87 9.09 13.26 4.32
CA MET A 87 9.78 12.34 5.24
C MET A 87 10.87 11.48 4.58
N ALA A 88 10.91 11.35 3.24
CA ALA A 88 11.95 10.58 2.55
C ALA A 88 12.02 10.91 1.04
N PRO A 89 13.23 10.93 0.43
CA PRO A 89 13.42 11.11 -1.02
C PRO A 89 13.01 9.88 -1.85
N ARG A 90 12.59 8.81 -1.18
CA ARG A 90 12.08 7.58 -1.77
C ARG A 90 11.11 6.95 -0.78
N TYR A 91 9.92 6.59 -1.23
CA TYR A 91 9.11 5.63 -0.49
C TYR A 91 9.43 4.25 -1.03
N ALA A 92 10.08 3.41 -0.23
CA ALA A 92 10.33 2.02 -0.60
C ALA A 92 10.28 1.13 0.64
N GLY A 93 9.61 -0.02 0.53
CA GLY A 93 9.42 -0.88 1.69
C GLY A 93 8.78 -2.22 1.38
N LEU A 94 8.90 -3.12 2.35
CA LEU A 94 8.21 -4.41 2.34
C LEU A 94 6.75 -4.23 2.77
N ALA A 95 5.86 -4.93 2.09
CA ALA A 95 4.45 -4.98 2.39
C ALA A 95 3.98 -6.44 2.44
N LEU A 96 3.11 -6.74 3.40
CA LEU A 96 2.44 -8.03 3.52
C LEU A 96 1.01 -7.89 2.99
N SER A 97 0.56 -8.87 2.21
CA SER A 97 -0.83 -9.01 1.78
C SER A 97 -1.41 -10.31 2.30
N LEU A 98 -2.62 -10.28 2.84
CA LEU A 98 -3.43 -11.46 3.14
C LEU A 98 -4.75 -11.31 2.39
N GLY A 99 -5.26 -12.39 1.83
CA GLY A 99 -6.49 -12.32 1.04
C GLY A 99 -7.11 -13.66 0.73
N VAL A 100 -8.14 -13.63 -0.09
CA VAL A 100 -8.86 -14.82 -0.55
C VAL A 100 -9.19 -14.62 -2.03
N ASP A 101 -8.77 -15.55 -2.87
CA ASP A 101 -9.17 -15.62 -4.28
C ASP A 101 -10.53 -16.32 -4.38
N VAL A 102 -11.45 -15.76 -5.15
CA VAL A 102 -12.73 -16.39 -5.46
C VAL A 102 -12.58 -17.23 -6.72
N VAL A 103 -12.84 -18.53 -6.61
CA VAL A 103 -12.84 -19.47 -7.72
C VAL A 103 -14.24 -19.50 -8.30
N LEU A 104 -14.42 -18.88 -9.47
CA LEU A 104 -15.71 -18.88 -10.16
C LEU A 104 -15.87 -20.21 -10.92
N PRO A 105 -16.95 -20.98 -10.66
CA PRO A 105 -17.20 -22.21 -11.40
C PRO A 105 -17.62 -21.88 -12.84
N GLY A 106 -16.87 -22.37 -13.83
CA GLY A 106 -17.28 -22.34 -15.25
C GLY A 106 -16.44 -21.52 -16.22
N ARG A 107 -15.21 -21.13 -15.88
CA ARG A 107 -14.21 -20.65 -16.84
C ARG A 107 -12.90 -21.40 -16.68
#